data_AF-A0A1U7SMF3-F1
#
_entry.id   AF-A0A1U7SMF3-F1
#
_cell.length_a   1.000
_cell.length_b   1.000
_cell.length_c   1.000
_cell.angle_alpha   90.00
_cell.angle_beta   90.00
_cell.angle_gamma   90.00
#
_symmetry.space_group_name_H-M   'P 1'
#
loop_
_entity.id
_entity.type
_entity.pdbx_description
1 polymer ?
#
loop_
_entity_poly.entity_id
_entity_poly.type
_entity_poly.pdbx_seq_one_letter_code
_entity_poly.pdbx_strand_id
1 'polypeptide(L)'
;MAAAVLGQIWARKLLPAPWLLCGPRRYASSNFKAADLQLEMTQKPHKKPDPSEPLVFGKTFTDHMLMVEWSDKKGWGQPRIQPFQNLTLHPASSSLHYSLQ
;
A
#
# COMPACT_ATOMS: atom_id res chain seq x y z
N MET A 1 12.77 -50.59 56.28
CA MET A 1 11.58 -49.74 56.52
C MET A 1 12.07 -48.30 56.67
N ALA A 2 12.24 -47.60 55.55
CA ALA A 2 11.46 -46.42 55.13
C ALA A 2 12.29 -45.13 55.39
N ALA A 3 13.08 -44.67 54.41
CA ALA A 3 12.72 -43.78 53.29
C ALA A 3 13.08 -42.32 53.61
N ALA A 4 14.27 -41.90 53.14
CA ALA A 4 14.73 -40.52 53.18
C ALA A 4 13.97 -39.69 52.13
N VAL A 5 13.27 -38.65 52.57
CA VAL A 5 12.54 -37.72 51.70
C VAL A 5 13.53 -36.70 51.14
N LEU A 6 13.87 -36.87 49.86
CA LEU A 6 14.72 -35.95 49.10
C LEU A 6 13.91 -34.71 48.72
N GLY A 7 14.31 -33.54 49.21
CA GLY A 7 13.72 -32.26 48.82
C GLY A 7 13.97 -31.95 47.34
N GLN A 8 12.91 -31.84 46.55
CA GLN A 8 12.97 -31.36 45.18
C GLN A 8 12.60 -29.87 45.15
N ILE A 9 13.62 -29.02 45.07
CA ILE A 9 13.48 -27.59 44.80
C ILE A 9 13.08 -27.46 43.32
N TRP A 10 11.89 -26.95 43.07
CA TRP A 10 11.37 -26.68 41.73
C TRP A 10 12.10 -25.46 41.15
N ALA A 11 13.25 -25.70 40.50
CA ALA A 11 13.92 -24.68 39.71
C ALA A 11 13.05 -24.34 38.48
N ARG A 12 12.28 -23.25 38.58
CA ARG A 12 11.60 -22.64 37.43
C ARG A 12 12.67 -22.26 36.40
N LYS A 13 12.81 -23.06 35.35
CA LYS A 13 13.59 -22.71 34.16
C LYS A 13 12.90 -21.54 33.47
N LEU A 14 13.22 -20.33 33.88
CA LEU A 14 12.98 -19.12 33.11
C LEU A 14 13.92 -19.17 31.91
N LEU A 15 13.39 -19.60 30.77
CA LEU A 15 14.07 -19.42 29.49
C LEU A 15 14.28 -17.92 29.28
N PRO A 16 15.50 -17.44 28.98
CA PRO A 16 15.68 -16.05 28.62
C PRO A 16 15.06 -15.88 27.23
N ALA A 17 13.85 -15.34 27.18
CA ALA A 17 13.29 -14.86 25.91
C ALA A 17 14.26 -13.79 25.37
N PRO A 18 14.88 -13.98 24.19
CA PRO A 18 15.82 -13.01 23.68
C PRO A 18 15.05 -11.74 23.29
N TRP A 19 15.13 -10.71 24.12
CA TRP A 19 14.59 -9.37 23.85
C TRP A 19 15.21 -8.70 22.60
N LEU A 20 16.15 -9.37 21.94
CA LEU A 20 16.84 -8.92 20.73
C LEU A 20 16.05 -9.13 19.43
N LEU A 21 14.90 -9.82 19.44
CA LEU A 21 14.07 -9.98 18.23
C LEU A 21 13.05 -8.85 18.01
N CYS A 22 12.96 -7.89 18.94
CA CYS A 22 12.14 -6.68 18.80
C CYS A 22 13.00 -5.45 18.54
N GLY A 23 13.87 -5.51 17.52
CA GLY A 23 14.39 -4.28 16.92
C GLY A 23 13.22 -3.48 16.33
N PRO A 24 13.23 -2.14 16.36
CA PRO A 24 12.21 -1.36 15.68
C PRO A 24 12.22 -1.79 14.21
N ARG A 25 11.08 -2.27 13.72
CA ARG A 25 10.90 -2.55 12.29
C ARG A 25 11.06 -1.23 11.57
N ARG A 26 12.29 -0.89 11.18
CA ARG A 26 12.56 0.25 10.31
C ARG A 26 11.84 -0.05 9.02
N TYR A 27 10.78 0.71 8.73
CA TYR A 27 10.10 0.64 7.46
C TYR A 27 11.12 1.04 6.40
N ALA A 28 11.61 0.08 5.61
CA ALA A 28 12.47 0.40 4.49
C ALA A 28 11.59 1.16 3.49
N SER A 29 11.76 2.48 3.38
CA SER A 29 11.03 3.27 2.41
C SER A 29 11.55 2.94 1.01
N SER A 30 10.87 2.01 0.34
CA SER A 30 11.00 1.87 -1.10
C SER A 30 10.09 2.89 -1.78
N ASN A 31 10.48 3.33 -2.98
CA ASN A 31 9.66 4.21 -3.82
C ASN A 31 9.50 3.55 -5.19
N PHE A 32 8.40 3.81 -5.90
CA PHE A 32 8.27 3.38 -7.29
C PHE A 32 9.31 4.10 -8.17
N LYS A 33 9.59 3.53 -9.34
CA LYS A 33 10.56 4.08 -10.30
C LYS A 33 9.88 4.27 -11.65
N ALA A 34 10.17 5.38 -12.31
CA ALA A 34 9.69 5.63 -13.68
C ALA A 34 10.21 4.58 -14.69
N ALA A 35 11.36 3.95 -14.41
CA ALA A 35 11.90 2.87 -15.23
C ALA A 35 10.97 1.63 -15.27
N ASP A 36 10.14 1.42 -14.25
CA ASP A 36 9.22 0.28 -14.15
C ASP A 36 7.82 0.60 -14.69
N LEU A 37 7.69 1.70 -15.44
CA LEU A 37 6.40 2.20 -15.92
C LEU A 37 5.77 1.27 -16.94
N GLN A 38 4.52 0.88 -16.67
CA GLN A 38 3.66 0.19 -17.63
C GLN A 38 2.79 1.20 -18.38
N LEU A 39 2.61 0.99 -19.68
CA LEU A 39 1.84 1.88 -20.55
C LEU A 39 0.76 1.09 -21.29
N GLU A 40 -0.49 1.50 -21.08
CA GLU A 40 -1.66 1.00 -21.77
C GLU A 40 -2.32 2.14 -22.55
N MET A 41 -2.37 2.02 -23.87
CA MET A 41 -3.01 3.01 -24.74
C MET A 41 -4.52 2.80 -24.83
N THR A 42 -5.28 3.90 -24.82
CA THR A 42 -6.73 3.83 -25.03
C THR A 42 -7.05 3.42 -26.47
N GLN A 43 -8.06 2.56 -26.62
CA GLN A 43 -8.64 2.20 -27.92
C GLN A 43 -9.80 3.13 -28.31
N LYS A 44 -10.24 4.00 -27.39
CA LYS A 44 -11.36 4.93 -27.56
C LYS A 44 -10.93 6.34 -27.12
N PRO A 45 -10.13 7.05 -27.93
CA PRO A 45 -9.72 8.41 -27.61
C PRO A 45 -10.91 9.37 -27.66
N HIS A 46 -10.97 10.30 -26.71
CA HIS A 46 -11.96 11.37 -26.68
C HIS A 46 -11.61 12.45 -27.71
N LYS A 47 -12.64 13.11 -28.24
CA LYS A 47 -12.44 14.28 -29.09
C LYS A 47 -11.87 15.41 -28.23
N LYS A 48 -10.76 16.00 -28.66
CA LYS A 48 -10.21 17.20 -28.03
C LYS A 48 -11.19 18.37 -28.21
N PRO A 49 -11.37 19.23 -27.20
CA PRO A 49 -12.19 20.44 -27.33
C PRO A 49 -11.72 21.31 -28.49
N ASP A 50 -12.67 21.95 -29.16
CA ASP A 50 -12.34 22.91 -30.22
C ASP A 50 -11.72 24.18 -29.63
N PRO A 51 -10.79 24.86 -30.32
CA PRO A 51 -10.23 26.13 -29.84
C PRO A 51 -11.28 27.22 -29.57
N SER A 52 -12.46 27.14 -30.21
CA SER A 52 -13.57 28.05 -29.99
C SER A 52 -14.46 27.68 -28.79
N GLU A 53 -14.37 26.46 -28.27
CA GLU A 53 -15.16 26.02 -27.12
C GLU A 53 -14.53 26.53 -25.80
N PRO A 54 -15.33 27.07 -24.87
CA PRO A 54 -14.81 27.55 -23.60
C PRO A 54 -14.35 26.38 -22.71
N LEU A 55 -13.06 26.39 -22.33
CA LEU A 55 -12.50 25.43 -21.39
C LEU A 55 -12.87 25.77 -19.95
N VAL A 56 -13.89 25.10 -19.42
CA VAL A 56 -14.27 25.23 -18.01
C VAL A 56 -13.33 24.39 -17.13
N PHE A 57 -12.73 25.03 -16.13
CA PHE A 57 -11.78 24.40 -15.21
C PHE A 57 -12.38 23.17 -14.52
N GLY A 58 -11.65 22.04 -14.53
CA GLY A 58 -12.03 20.80 -13.85
C GLY A 58 -13.18 20.01 -14.49
N LYS A 59 -13.56 20.30 -15.74
CA LYS A 59 -14.66 19.61 -16.44
C LYS A 59 -14.24 18.71 -17.59
N THR A 60 -13.08 18.97 -18.20
CA THR A 60 -12.54 18.18 -19.31
C THR A 60 -11.28 17.45 -18.87
N PHE A 61 -11.24 16.13 -19.10
CA PHE A 61 -10.11 15.27 -18.77
C PHE A 61 -9.49 14.66 -20.02
N THR A 62 -8.22 14.25 -19.93
CA THR A 62 -7.48 13.60 -21.01
C THR A 62 -7.75 12.10 -21.08
N ASP A 63 -7.26 11.46 -22.15
CA ASP A 63 -7.48 10.04 -22.42
C ASP A 63 -6.85 9.07 -21.44
N HIS A 64 -5.83 9.51 -20.70
CA HIS A 64 -5.05 8.66 -19.81
C HIS A 64 -4.88 9.28 -18.42
N MET A 65 -4.58 8.41 -17.46
CA MET A 65 -4.25 8.75 -16.08
C MET A 65 -3.06 7.92 -15.58
N LEU A 66 -2.30 8.47 -14.64
CA LEU A 66 -1.27 7.73 -13.89
C LEU A 66 -1.91 7.09 -12.66
N MET A 67 -1.64 5.81 -12.42
CA MET A 67 -2.04 5.11 -11.21
C MET A 67 -0.86 4.32 -10.63
N VAL A 68 -0.71 4.35 -9.31
CA VAL A 68 0.28 3.56 -8.57
C VAL A 68 -0.37 3.10 -7.27
N GLU A 69 -0.37 1.79 -7.02
CA GLU A 69 -0.89 1.22 -5.78
C GLU A 69 0.20 1.09 -4.72
N TRP A 70 -0.18 1.22 -3.46
CA TRP A 70 0.67 0.95 -2.32
C TRP A 70 -0.02 -0.03 -1.37
N SER A 71 0.75 -0.94 -0.78
CA SER A 71 0.28 -1.80 0.30
C SER A 71 1.36 -2.00 1.35
N ASP A 72 0.98 -2.18 2.61
CA ASP A 72 1.94 -2.39 3.70
C ASP A 72 2.84 -3.62 3.47
N LYS A 73 2.31 -4.65 2.80
CA LYS A 73 3.02 -5.91 2.56
C LYS A 73 4.06 -5.81 1.44
N LYS A 74 3.81 -5.01 0.40
CA LYS A 74 4.63 -4.95 -0.83
C LYS A 74 5.28 -3.59 -1.08
N GLY A 75 4.91 -2.56 -0.31
CA GLY A 75 5.25 -1.18 -0.61
C GLY A 75 4.55 -0.68 -1.87
N TRP A 76 5.20 0.24 -2.58
CA TRP A 76 4.73 0.72 -3.89
C TRP A 76 4.82 -0.36 -4.96
N GLY A 77 3.74 -0.50 -5.73
CA GLY A 77 3.70 -1.29 -6.95
C GLY A 77 4.35 -0.58 -8.14
N GLN A 78 4.25 -1.22 -9.30
CA GLN A 78 4.71 -0.62 -10.56
C GLN A 78 3.76 0.51 -10.98
N PRO A 79 4.30 1.66 -11.41
CA PRO A 79 3.47 2.74 -11.91
C PRO A 79 2.88 2.37 -13.26
N ARG A 80 1.64 2.80 -13.53
CA ARG A 80 0.95 2.55 -14.80
C ARG A 80 0.30 3.81 -15.36
N ILE A 81 0.55 4.11 -16.62
CA ILE A 81 -0.26 5.03 -17.41
C ILE A 81 -1.29 4.18 -18.15
N GLN A 82 -2.56 4.45 -17.92
CA GLN A 82 -3.68 3.65 -18.41
C GLN A 82 -4.84 4.54 -18.86
N PRO A 83 -5.82 4.02 -19.62
CA PRO A 83 -6.98 4.78 -20.02
C PRO A 83 -7.72 5.38 -18.82
N PHE A 84 -8.22 6.61 -19.00
CA PHE A 84 -9.01 7.30 -17.99
C PHE A 84 -10.26 6.48 -17.66
N GLN A 85 -10.43 6.16 -16.37
CA GLN A 85 -11.50 5.29 -15.89
C GLN A 85 -11.87 5.62 -14.45
N ASN A 86 -13.03 5.13 -14.02
CA ASN A 86 -13.48 5.28 -12.63
C ASN A 86 -12.59 4.47 -11.68
N LEU A 87 -12.39 5.00 -10.47
CA LEU A 87 -11.71 4.27 -9.40
C LEU A 87 -12.67 3.25 -8.78
N THR A 88 -12.23 2.00 -8.69
CA THR A 88 -12.94 0.97 -7.92
C THR A 88 -12.43 1.00 -6.49
N LEU A 89 -13.26 1.47 -5.56
CA LEU A 89 -12.91 1.64 -4.15
C LEU A 89 -13.81 0.81 -3.25
N HIS A 90 -13.26 0.29 -2.15
CA HIS A 90 -14.06 -0.33 -1.10
C HIS A 90 -14.92 0.75 -0.40
N PRO A 91 -16.20 0.48 -0.07
CA PRO A 91 -17.08 1.48 0.58
C PRO A 91 -16.53 2.03 1.91
N ALA A 92 -15.72 1.24 2.61
CA ALA A 92 -15.03 1.65 3.84
C ALA A 92 -13.63 2.26 3.61
N SER A 93 -13.28 2.68 2.39
CA SER A 93 -12.01 3.36 2.10
C SER A 93 -11.88 4.61 2.94
N SER A 94 -10.79 4.75 3.71
CA SER A 94 -10.57 5.88 4.62
C SER A 94 -10.58 7.24 3.94
N SER A 95 -10.24 7.30 2.64
CA SER A 95 -10.36 8.51 1.82
C SER A 95 -11.80 9.07 1.80
N LEU A 96 -12.81 8.20 1.86
CA LEU A 96 -14.23 8.58 1.81
C LEU A 96 -14.80 8.94 3.19
N HIS A 97 -14.20 8.45 4.28
CA HIS A 97 -14.74 8.62 5.65
C HIS A 97 -14.01 9.69 6.45
N TYR A 98 -12.70 9.81 6.24
CA TYR A 98 -11.81 10.62 7.07
C TYR A 98 -10.98 11.61 6.24
N SER A 99 -11.34 11.83 4.97
CA SER A 99 -10.66 12.78 4.07
C SER A 99 -9.14 12.57 3.97
N LEU A 100 -8.68 11.32 4.03
CA LEU A 100 -7.31 10.98 3.71
C LEU A 100 -7.14 11.00 2.18
N GLN A 101 -6.80 12.18 1.64
CA GLN A 101 -6.64 12.44 0.19
C GLN A 101 -5.44 13.34 -0.10
#